data_AF-A0A2T3JRR6-F1
#
_entry.id   AF-A0A2T3JRR6-F1
#
_cell.length_a   1.000
_cell.length_b   1.000
_cell.length_c   1.000
_cell.angle_alpha   90.00
_cell.angle_beta   90.00
_cell.angle_gamma   90.00
#
_symmetry.space_group_name_H-M   'P 1'
#
loop_
_entity.id
_entity.type
_entity.pdbx_description
1 polymer ?
#
loop_
_entity_poly.entity_id
_entity_poly.type
_entity_poly.pdbx_seq_one_letter_code
_entity_poly.pdbx_strand_id
1 'polypeptide(L)'
;MWITITTLIICVINMISLVGLFSCLTEHSKKLTFDRDKKIVCCDGQKLISVREGSANFRFIDYIFNKKNQEISLSELEGVVFFGNDINLNKAISNTNLPKEIIKKAFKVNAKKLVFNDTV
;
A
#
# COMPACT_ATOMS: atom_id res chain seq x y z
N MET A 1 -25.79 13.81 -45.88
CA MET A 1 -26.32 12.70 -45.05
C MET A 1 -25.27 11.63 -44.77
N TRP A 2 -24.55 11.09 -45.76
CA TRP A 2 -23.48 10.10 -45.50
C TRP A 2 -22.28 10.67 -44.72
N ILE A 3 -21.82 11.88 -45.05
CA ILE A 3 -20.69 12.54 -44.38
C ILE A 3 -21.00 12.86 -42.90
N THR A 4 -22.26 13.22 -42.60
CA THR A 4 -22.70 13.49 -41.22
C THR A 4 -22.82 12.22 -40.39
N ILE A 5 -23.14 11.08 -41.03
CA ILE A 5 -23.19 9.78 -40.36
C ILE A 5 -21.77 9.26 -40.11
N THR A 6 -20.85 9.39 -41.07
CA THR A 6 -19.46 8.93 -40.90
C THR A 6 -18.71 9.74 -39.84
N THR A 7 -18.91 11.06 -39.81
CA THR A 7 -18.34 11.93 -38.76
C THR A 7 -18.88 11.57 -37.37
N LEU A 8 -20.19 11.28 -37.25
CA LEU A 8 -20.79 10.83 -35.98
C LEU A 8 -20.16 9.51 -35.49
N ILE A 9 -19.98 8.53 -36.38
CA ILE A 9 -19.38 7.23 -36.04
C ILE A 9 -17.94 7.41 -35.55
N ILE A 10 -17.14 8.24 -36.22
CA ILE A 10 -15.75 8.52 -35.82
C ILE A 10 -15.72 9.19 -34.42
N CYS A 11 -16.63 10.14 -34.17
CA CYS A 11 -16.76 10.76 -32.85
C CYS A 11 -17.08 9.74 -31.75
N VAL A 12 -17.99 8.80 -32.00
CA VAL A 12 -18.36 7.75 -31.04
C VAL A 12 -17.17 6.83 -30.74
N ILE A 13 -16.43 6.40 -31.77
CA ILE A 13 -15.24 5.54 -31.59
C ILE A 13 -14.16 6.26 -30.78
N ASN A 14 -13.94 7.56 -31.05
CA ASN A 14 -12.99 8.37 -30.30
C ASN A 14 -13.41 8.55 -28.83
N MET A 15 -14.71 8.75 -28.56
CA MET A 15 -15.21 8.85 -27.19
C MET A 15 -15.05 7.55 -26.42
N ILE A 16 -15.36 6.40 -27.04
CA ILE A 16 -15.17 5.08 -26.42
C ILE A 16 -13.68 4.85 -26.12
N SER A 17 -12.81 5.17 -27.08
CA SER A 17 -11.36 5.07 -26.91
C SER A 17 -10.86 5.95 -25.76
N LEU A 18 -11.34 7.21 -25.68
CA LEU A 18 -10.98 8.15 -24.62
C LEU A 18 -11.43 7.65 -23.24
N VAL A 19 -12.65 7.13 -23.12
CA VAL A 19 -13.19 6.57 -21.87
C VAL A 19 -12.39 5.33 -21.44
N GLY A 20 -12.05 4.44 -22.38
CA GLY A 20 -11.22 3.28 -22.11
C GLY A 20 -9.82 3.65 -21.62
N LEU A 21 -9.21 4.65 -22.27
CA LEU A 21 -7.89 5.17 -21.90
C LEU A 21 -7.92 5.85 -20.52
N PHE A 22 -8.96 6.63 -20.24
CA PHE A 22 -9.16 7.27 -18.93
C PHE A 22 -9.37 6.23 -17.82
N SER A 23 -10.16 5.18 -18.08
CA SER A 23 -10.41 4.08 -17.14
C SER A 23 -9.14 3.28 -16.84
N CYS A 24 -8.27 3.10 -17.84
CA CYS A 24 -6.98 2.44 -17.69
C CYS A 24 -5.98 3.30 -16.88
N LEU A 25 -6.05 4.63 -17.03
CA LEU A 25 -5.22 5.58 -16.31
C LEU A 25 -5.68 5.80 -14.86
N THR A 26 -6.97 5.59 -14.57
CA THR A 26 -7.46 5.51 -13.19
C THR A 26 -7.09 4.15 -12.60
N GLU A 27 -5.80 3.93 -12.35
CA GLU A 27 -5.41 2.94 -11.35
C GLU A 27 -6.09 3.32 -10.04
N HIS A 28 -7.09 2.54 -9.64
CA HIS A 28 -7.72 2.71 -8.33
C HIS A 28 -6.66 2.46 -7.27
N SER A 29 -6.20 3.54 -6.65
CA SER A 29 -5.33 3.49 -5.49
C SER A 29 -6.07 2.75 -4.38
N LYS A 30 -5.53 1.61 -3.96
CA LYS A 30 -6.09 0.79 -2.90
C LYS A 30 -5.61 1.28 -1.56
N LYS A 31 -6.48 1.27 -0.56
CA LYS A 31 -6.15 1.73 0.79
C LYS A 31 -5.92 0.55 1.72
N LEU A 32 -4.75 0.55 2.35
CA LEU A 32 -4.41 -0.32 3.45
C LEU A 32 -4.99 0.24 4.75
N THR A 33 -5.63 -0.63 5.53
CA THR A 33 -6.15 -0.30 6.84
C THR A 33 -5.73 -1.37 7.83
N PHE A 34 -5.35 -0.95 9.04
CA PHE A 34 -5.10 -1.86 10.15
C PHE A 34 -6.27 -1.78 11.12
N ASP A 35 -7.03 -2.88 11.25
CA ASP A 35 -8.05 -3.04 12.28
C ASP A 35 -7.36 -3.62 13.51
N ARG A 36 -7.14 -2.75 14.49
CA ARG A 36 -6.38 -3.08 15.71
C ARG A 36 -7.14 -4.08 16.59
N ASP A 37 -8.46 -4.00 16.65
CA ASP A 37 -9.30 -4.86 17.50
C ASP A 37 -9.32 -6.28 16.95
N LYS A 38 -9.49 -6.41 15.63
CA LYS A 38 -9.45 -7.71 14.94
C LYS A 38 -8.04 -8.19 14.65
N LYS A 39 -7.03 -7.34 14.80
CA LYS A 39 -5.60 -7.63 14.57
C LYS A 39 -5.36 -8.08 13.12
N ILE A 40 -6.02 -7.41 12.17
CA ILE A 40 -5.93 -7.71 10.73
C ILE A 40 -5.51 -6.49 9.94
N VAL A 41 -4.71 -6.72 8.90
CA VAL A 41 -4.46 -5.72 7.85
C VAL A 41 -5.37 -6.04 6.67
N CYS A 42 -6.11 -5.04 6.21
CA CYS A 42 -6.99 -5.13 5.05
C CYS A 42 -6.52 -4.19 3.94
N CYS A 43 -6.88 -4.51 2.70
CA CYS A 43 -6.74 -3.68 1.52
C CYS A 43 -8.12 -3.53 0.90
N ASP A 44 -8.66 -2.30 0.88
CA ASP A 44 -10.05 -2.01 0.45
C ASP A 44 -11.10 -2.92 1.10
N GLY A 45 -10.94 -3.19 2.40
CA GLY A 45 -11.82 -4.07 3.17
C GLY A 45 -11.56 -5.57 3.01
N GLN A 46 -10.75 -5.99 2.05
CA GLN A 46 -10.32 -7.39 1.92
C GLN A 46 -9.16 -7.68 2.88
N LYS A 47 -9.32 -8.69 3.74
CA LYS A 47 -8.27 -9.15 4.65
C LYS A 47 -7.04 -9.63 3.87
N LEU A 48 -5.87 -9.04 4.16
CA LEU A 48 -4.57 -9.49 3.65
C LEU A 48 -3.92 -10.47 4.63
N ILE A 49 -3.74 -10.04 5.88
CA ILE A 49 -3.04 -10.82 6.91
C ILE A 49 -3.72 -10.68 8.27
N SER A 50 -3.45 -11.64 9.15
CA SER A 50 -3.73 -11.55 10.57
C SER A 50 -2.40 -11.50 11.31
N VAL A 51 -2.28 -10.60 12.29
CA VAL A 51 -1.11 -10.51 13.16
C VAL A 51 -1.43 -11.04 14.55
N ARG A 52 -0.50 -11.78 15.14
CA ARG A 52 -0.66 -12.30 16.51
C ARG A 52 -0.43 -11.18 17.51
N GLU A 53 -1.32 -11.04 18.48
CA GLU A 53 -1.17 -10.07 19.58
C GLU A 53 0.17 -10.24 20.32
N GLY A 54 0.80 -9.13 20.69
CA GLY A 54 2.10 -9.09 21.36
C GLY A 54 3.31 -9.46 20.49
N SER A 55 3.10 -9.98 19.28
CA SER A 55 4.20 -10.29 18.36
C SER A 55 4.96 -9.04 17.93
N ALA A 56 6.23 -9.22 17.52
CA ALA A 56 7.02 -8.14 16.95
C ALA A 56 6.34 -7.55 15.70
N ASN A 57 5.71 -8.42 14.88
CA ASN A 57 4.95 -7.98 13.70
C ASN A 57 3.74 -7.13 14.08
N PHE A 58 3.00 -7.48 15.14
CA PHE A 58 1.88 -6.66 15.60
C PHE A 58 2.36 -5.26 16.01
N ARG A 59 3.42 -5.18 16.83
CA ARG A 59 3.99 -3.90 17.24
C ARG A 59 4.52 -3.09 16.06
N PHE A 60 5.18 -3.75 15.11
CA PHE A 60 5.70 -3.10 13.92
C PHE A 60 4.58 -2.54 13.04
N ILE A 61 3.55 -3.33 12.74
CA ILE A 61 2.38 -2.90 11.97
C ILE A 61 1.64 -1.77 12.69
N ASP A 62 1.32 -1.92 13.98
CA ASP A 62 0.65 -0.88 14.77
C ASP A 62 1.43 0.45 14.72
N TYR A 63 2.76 0.37 14.85
CA TYR A 63 3.61 1.55 14.85
C TYR A 63 3.65 2.27 13.50
N ILE A 64 3.91 1.54 12.39
CA ILE A 64 4.00 2.17 11.06
C ILE A 64 2.65 2.75 10.61
N PHE A 65 1.52 2.12 10.99
CA PHE A 65 0.18 2.64 10.69
C PHE A 65 -0.16 3.88 11.52
N ASN A 66 0.48 4.12 12.66
CA ASN A 66 0.35 5.36 13.42
C ASN A 66 1.28 6.48 12.90
N LYS A 67 2.32 6.11 12.13
CA LYS A 67 3.32 7.03 11.56
C LYS A 67 3.34 7.03 10.02
N LYS A 68 2.16 6.92 9.41
CA LYS A 68 2.02 6.89 7.95
C LYS A 68 2.60 8.16 7.33
N ASN A 69 3.24 8.02 6.17
CA ASN A 69 3.85 9.10 5.40
C ASN A 69 4.93 9.89 6.16
N GLN A 70 5.43 9.35 7.27
CA GLN A 70 6.56 9.92 8.01
C GLN A 70 7.80 9.06 7.80
N GLU A 71 8.97 9.71 7.84
CA GLU A 71 10.24 9.00 7.92
C GLU A 71 10.44 8.46 9.33
N ILE A 72 10.66 7.15 9.43
CA ILE A 72 10.97 6.45 10.66
C ILE A 72 12.41 5.97 10.57
N SER A 73 13.24 6.31 11.56
CA SER A 73 14.62 5.85 11.58
C SER A 73 14.73 4.40 12.04
N LEU A 74 15.77 3.69 11.59
CA LEU A 74 16.06 2.34 12.03
C LEU A 74 16.24 2.27 13.55
N SER A 75 17.04 3.18 14.11
CA SER A 75 17.29 3.29 15.56
C SER A 75 16.01 3.49 16.38
N GLU A 76 15.04 4.20 15.82
CA GLU A 76 13.75 4.40 16.47
C GLU A 76 12.90 3.12 16.46
N LEU A 77 12.89 2.39 15.36
CA LEU A 77 12.23 1.07 15.31
C LEU A 77 12.90 0.09 16.28
N GLU A 78 14.23 0.07 16.31
CA GLU A 78 14.99 -0.77 17.25
C GLU A 78 14.58 -0.46 18.68
N GLY A 79 14.60 0.80 19.10
CA GLY A 79 14.26 1.21 20.46
C GLY A 79 12.79 1.00 20.83
N VAL A 80 11.86 1.46 19.97
CA VAL A 80 10.43 1.53 20.31
C VAL A 80 9.69 0.24 19.99
N VAL A 81 10.00 -0.37 18.85
CA VAL A 81 9.26 -1.54 18.34
C VAL A 81 9.96 -2.84 18.71
N PHE A 82 11.28 -2.91 18.59
CA PHE A 82 12.06 -4.13 18.74
C PHE A 82 12.85 -4.23 20.05
N PHE A 83 12.61 -3.33 21.01
CA PHE A 83 13.19 -3.36 22.36
C PHE A 83 14.73 -3.39 22.40
N GLY A 84 15.38 -2.62 21.53
CA GLY A 84 16.83 -2.49 21.45
C GLY A 84 17.55 -3.61 20.68
N ASN A 85 16.81 -4.54 20.06
CA ASN A 85 17.42 -5.54 19.19
C ASN A 85 17.83 -4.90 17.85
N ASP A 86 19.04 -5.22 17.39
CA ASP A 86 19.50 -4.89 16.03
C ASP A 86 18.61 -5.58 14.99
N ILE A 87 18.10 -4.80 14.04
CA ILE A 87 17.15 -5.31 13.04
C ILE A 87 17.53 -4.94 11.62
N ASN A 88 17.30 -5.89 10.71
CA ASN A 88 17.34 -5.62 9.28
C ASN A 88 15.93 -5.26 8.79
N LEU A 89 15.73 -4.03 8.30
CA LEU A 89 14.43 -3.54 7.81
C LEU A 89 13.81 -4.47 6.76
N ASN A 90 14.60 -4.94 5.80
CA ASN A 90 14.09 -5.81 4.74
C ASN A 90 13.59 -7.14 5.30
N LYS A 91 14.27 -7.67 6.33
CA LYS A 91 13.85 -8.89 7.03
C LYS A 91 12.60 -8.64 7.86
N ALA A 92 12.53 -7.53 8.59
CA ALA A 92 11.36 -7.15 9.40
C ALA A 92 10.11 -7.00 8.52
N ILE A 93 10.23 -6.33 7.37
CA ILE A 93 9.13 -6.15 6.41
C ILE A 93 8.73 -7.50 5.79
N SER A 94 9.69 -8.32 5.35
CA SER A 94 9.40 -9.63 4.75
C SER A 94 8.71 -10.57 5.73
N ASN A 95 9.05 -10.47 7.02
CA ASN A 95 8.44 -11.28 8.09
C ASN A 95 7.00 -10.89 8.41
N THR A 96 6.47 -9.76 7.89
CA THR A 96 5.07 -9.37 8.10
C THR A 96 4.07 -10.29 7.39
N ASN A 97 4.53 -11.12 6.46
CA ASN A 97 3.71 -11.95 5.56
C ASN A 97 2.76 -11.15 4.65
N LEU A 98 2.98 -9.84 4.49
CA LEU A 98 2.26 -9.06 3.49
C LEU A 98 2.59 -9.55 2.07
N PRO A 99 1.63 -9.47 1.12
CA PRO A 99 1.92 -9.79 -0.27
C PRO A 99 3.06 -8.92 -0.82
N LYS A 100 3.96 -9.52 -1.61
CA LYS A 100 5.15 -8.84 -2.15
C LYS A 100 4.81 -7.57 -2.94
N GLU A 101 3.69 -7.59 -3.65
CA GLU A 101 3.20 -6.43 -4.41
C GLU A 101 2.86 -5.26 -3.49
N ILE A 102 2.20 -5.54 -2.35
CA ILE A 102 1.86 -4.54 -1.34
C ILE A 102 3.13 -4.01 -0.69
N ILE A 103 4.08 -4.88 -0.35
CA ILE A 103 5.36 -4.47 0.24
C ILE A 103 6.08 -3.46 -0.67
N LYS A 104 6.18 -3.78 -1.96
CA LYS A 104 6.89 -2.95 -2.94
C LYS A 104 6.27 -1.56 -3.10
N LYS A 105 4.95 -1.44 -2.95
CA LYS A 105 4.23 -0.19 -3.10
C LYS A 105 4.12 0.62 -1.80
N ALA A 106 3.86 -0.04 -0.67
CA ALA A 106 3.63 0.61 0.62
C ALA A 106 4.92 1.00 1.33
N PHE A 107 6.02 0.24 1.17
CA PHE A 107 7.24 0.44 1.94
C PHE A 107 8.33 1.04 1.05
N LYS A 108 8.85 2.21 1.45
CA LYS A 108 10.06 2.79 0.87
C LYS A 108 11.17 2.76 1.92
N VAL A 109 12.24 2.02 1.63
CA VAL A 109 13.41 1.93 2.50
C VAL A 109 14.56 2.68 1.84
N ASN A 110 15.15 3.65 2.55
CA ASN A 110 16.32 4.39 2.09
C ASN A 110 17.39 4.39 3.19
N ALA A 111 18.55 3.81 2.90
CA ALA A 111 19.67 3.62 3.84
C ALA A 111 19.23 3.01 5.19
N LYS A 112 18.92 3.86 6.18
CA LYS A 112 18.48 3.49 7.54
C LYS A 112 17.14 4.11 7.91
N LYS A 113 16.31 4.45 6.93
CA LYS A 113 14.99 5.05 7.12
C LYS A 113 13.92 4.24 6.40
N LEU A 114 12.74 4.20 7.01
CA LEU A 114 11.54 3.59 6.47
C LEU A 114 10.44 4.65 6.33
N VAL A 115 9.77 4.66 5.18
CA VAL A 115 8.51 5.38 4.98
C VAL A 115 7.44 4.36 4.62
N PHE A 116 6.31 4.40 5.33
CA PHE A 116 5.14 3.59 5.05
C PHE A 116 4.01 4.45 4.48
N ASN A 117 3.49 4.08 3.31
CA ASN A 117 2.30 4.66 2.71
C ASN A 117 1.16 3.65 2.80
N ASP A 118 0.01 4.10 3.32
CA ASP A 118 -1.20 3.28 3.39
C ASP A 118 -2.01 3.28 2.09
N THR A 119 -1.52 3.93 1.04
CA THR A 119 -2.13 3.95 -0.29
C THR A 119 -1.21 3.25 -1.30
N VAL A 120 -1.69 2.19 -1.96
CA VAL A 120 -0.95 1.27 -2.85
C VAL A 120 -1.66 1.01 -4.18
#